data_AF-A0A9W4MX78-F1
#
_entry.id   AF-A0A9W4MX78-F1
#
_cell.length_a   1.000
_cell.length_b   1.000
_cell.length_c   1.000
_cell.angle_alpha   90.00
_cell.angle_beta   90.00
_cell.angle_gamma   90.00
#
_symmetry.space_group_name_H-M   'P 1'
#
loop_
_entity.id
_entity.type
_entity.pdbx_description
1 polymer ?
#
loop_
_entity_poly.entity_id
_entity_poly.type
_entity_poly.pdbx_seq_one_letter_code
_entity_poly.pdbx_strand_id
1 'polypeptide(L)'
;MAPQKRAKRPGLLSTGRPPIAKSKDAALSAKATRTLIRSHHRLLKSKAQALKAGDQARVSSIEAQIQANGGLESYQVASKLGQSMDRGGDSSKVLIDWIKPELKQFNKEMPKLRVLEVGALSTKNACSMNAALEVTRIDLNSQEPGILKQDFMERPLPSTDDEKFNMISLSLVLNYVPDATGRGEMLKRCVQFLTSKSAFDFAPRLFLVLPIACVDNSRYLNEQRLGEIMNCLGFRLTESKRTSKLVFHLWEHTGDYAPKPFKKEELRSGKTRNNFAVILNKK
;
A
#
# COMPACT_ATOMS: atom_id res chain seq x y z
N MET A 1 64.28 -38.53 0.47
CA MET A 1 63.17 -37.82 -0.22
C MET A 1 62.55 -36.84 0.77
N ALA A 2 62.71 -35.53 0.56
CA ALA A 2 62.14 -34.49 1.42
C ALA A 2 60.69 -34.16 0.99
N PRO A 3 59.76 -33.88 1.91
CA PRO A 3 58.39 -33.53 1.54
C PRO A 3 58.30 -32.07 1.07
N GLN A 4 57.77 -31.86 -0.14
CA GLN A 4 57.47 -30.52 -0.67
C GLN A 4 56.24 -29.91 0.04
N LYS A 5 56.40 -28.67 0.52
CA LYS A 5 55.37 -27.88 1.22
C LYS A 5 54.26 -27.45 0.25
N ARG A 6 52.99 -27.70 0.62
CA ARG A 6 51.82 -27.10 -0.05
C ARG A 6 51.76 -25.59 0.21
N ALA A 7 51.67 -24.79 -0.85
CA ALA A 7 51.47 -23.34 -0.77
C ALA A 7 50.09 -23.00 -0.16
N LYS A 8 50.05 -22.06 0.79
CA LYS A 8 48.81 -21.55 1.41
C LYS A 8 48.06 -20.67 0.40
N ARG A 9 46.76 -20.94 0.22
CA ARG A 9 45.85 -20.05 -0.53
C ARG A 9 45.73 -18.69 0.20
N PRO A 10 45.75 -17.55 -0.52
CA PRO A 10 45.53 -16.25 0.11
C PRO A 10 44.08 -16.15 0.63
N GLY A 11 43.92 -15.59 1.83
CA GLY A 11 42.62 -15.39 2.48
C GLY A 11 41.76 -14.35 1.76
N LEU A 12 40.44 -14.48 1.89
CA LEU A 12 39.46 -13.53 1.36
C LEU A 12 39.69 -12.11 1.92
N LEU A 13 39.67 -11.11 1.02
CA LEU A 13 39.81 -9.67 1.27
C LEU A 13 38.76 -9.05 2.22
N SER A 14 37.84 -9.86 2.77
CA SER A 14 36.78 -9.39 3.67
C SER A 14 37.24 -9.14 5.11
N THR A 15 38.50 -9.44 5.44
CA THR A 15 39.00 -9.40 6.83
C THR A 15 39.68 -8.08 7.22
N GLY A 16 39.84 -7.13 6.29
CA GLY A 16 40.60 -5.90 6.51
C GLY A 16 39.80 -4.60 6.66
N ARG A 17 38.46 -4.62 6.72
CA ARG A 17 37.70 -3.36 6.77
C ARG A 17 37.61 -2.84 8.21
N PRO A 18 38.18 -1.67 8.55
CA PRO A 18 38.01 -1.08 9.86
C PRO A 18 36.53 -0.78 10.12
N PRO A 19 36.05 -0.86 11.38
CA PRO A 19 34.66 -0.63 11.72
C PRO A 19 34.28 0.80 11.34
N ILE A 20 33.32 0.93 10.41
CA ILE A 20 32.69 2.21 10.08
C ILE A 20 32.12 2.78 11.38
N ALA A 21 32.52 4.00 11.73
CA ALA A 21 32.02 4.72 12.89
C ALA A 21 30.49 4.64 12.93
N LYS A 22 29.96 4.00 13.97
CA LYS A 22 28.51 3.95 14.19
C LYS A 22 28.04 5.38 14.48
N SER A 23 27.21 5.93 13.61
CA SER A 23 26.53 7.21 13.87
C SER A 23 25.78 7.13 15.20
N LYS A 24 25.84 8.19 16.00
CA LYS A 24 25.31 8.24 17.38
C LYS A 24 23.79 8.08 17.49
N ASP A 25 23.06 8.10 16.38
CA ASP A 25 21.66 7.66 16.29
C ASP A 25 21.56 6.47 15.32
N ALA A 26 21.66 5.25 15.85
CA ALA A 26 21.49 4.05 15.05
C ALA A 26 20.00 3.88 14.69
N ALA A 27 19.58 4.49 13.58
CA ALA A 27 18.26 4.26 13.00
C ALA A 27 17.99 2.75 12.91
N LEU A 28 16.78 2.32 13.31
CA LEU A 28 16.38 0.90 13.34
C LEU A 28 16.87 0.17 12.08
N SER A 29 17.41 -1.05 12.21
CA SER A 29 17.82 -1.83 11.04
C SER A 29 16.62 -2.11 10.12
N ALA A 30 16.86 -2.36 8.82
CA ALA A 30 15.77 -2.70 7.89
C ALA A 30 15.01 -3.96 8.32
N LYS A 31 15.69 -4.92 8.96
CA LYS A 31 15.06 -6.13 9.54
C LYS A 31 14.18 -5.77 10.75
N ALA A 32 14.71 -4.99 11.69
CA ALA A 32 13.98 -4.56 12.88
C ALA A 32 12.73 -3.73 12.52
N THR A 33 12.88 -2.78 11.60
CA THR A 33 11.80 -1.95 11.05
C THR A 33 10.68 -2.83 10.49
N ARG A 34 11.02 -3.83 9.65
CA ARG A 34 10.04 -4.76 9.08
C ARG A 34 9.36 -5.64 10.13
N THR A 35 10.10 -6.12 11.12
CA THR A 35 9.53 -6.93 12.21
C THR A 35 8.53 -6.12 13.02
N LEU A 36 8.87 -4.86 13.34
CA LEU A 36 8.00 -3.95 14.07
C LEU A 36 6.69 -3.68 13.29
N ILE A 37 6.79 -3.32 12.00
CA ILE A 37 5.63 -3.11 11.12
C ILE A 37 4.74 -4.37 11.10
N ARG A 38 5.33 -5.56 10.89
CA ARG A 38 4.58 -6.83 10.85
C ARG A 38 3.91 -7.16 12.18
N SER A 39 4.60 -6.93 13.29
CA SER A 39 4.04 -7.16 14.63
C SER A 39 2.82 -6.26 14.86
N HIS A 40 2.95 -4.97 14.52
CA HIS A 40 1.87 -4.00 14.66
C HIS A 40 0.65 -4.38 13.82
N HIS A 41 0.83 -4.82 12.56
CA HIS A 41 -0.28 -5.30 11.72
C HIS A 41 -1.04 -6.46 12.36
N ARG A 42 -0.28 -7.43 12.89
CA ARG A 42 -0.87 -8.60 13.54
C ARG A 42 -1.69 -8.18 14.75
N LEU A 43 -1.17 -7.28 15.58
CA LEU A 43 -1.86 -6.76 16.75
C LEU A 43 -3.13 -5.99 16.37
N LEU A 44 -3.08 -5.07 15.40
CA LEU A 44 -4.26 -4.33 14.93
C LEU A 44 -5.35 -5.26 14.40
N LYS A 45 -4.97 -6.27 13.61
CA LYS A 45 -5.92 -7.26 13.11
C LYS A 45 -6.54 -8.07 14.25
N SER A 46 -5.75 -8.49 15.22
CA SER A 46 -6.25 -9.21 16.39
C SER A 46 -7.16 -8.32 17.27
N LYS A 47 -6.86 -7.03 17.40
CA LYS A 47 -7.71 -6.06 18.11
C LYS A 47 -9.07 -5.93 17.43
N ALA A 48 -9.09 -5.76 16.11
CA ALA A 48 -10.35 -5.69 15.34
C ALA A 48 -11.21 -6.95 15.51
N GLN A 49 -10.58 -8.14 15.55
CA GLN A 49 -11.28 -9.40 15.82
C GLN A 49 -11.84 -9.46 17.25
N ALA A 50 -11.07 -9.03 18.25
CA ALA A 50 -11.51 -9.00 19.65
C ALA A 50 -12.67 -8.03 19.86
N LEU A 51 -12.62 -6.84 19.26
CA LEU A 51 -13.71 -5.86 19.26
C LEU A 51 -14.99 -6.46 18.68
N LYS A 52 -14.90 -7.13 17.51
CA LYS A 52 -16.06 -7.78 16.89
C LYS A 52 -16.65 -8.90 17.74
N ALA A 53 -15.82 -9.56 18.55
CA ALA A 53 -16.24 -10.61 19.46
C ALA A 53 -16.75 -10.09 20.82
N GLY A 54 -16.68 -8.77 21.08
CA GLY A 54 -17.01 -8.19 22.38
C GLY A 54 -16.00 -8.54 23.49
N ASP A 55 -14.81 -9.03 23.14
CA ASP A 55 -13.79 -9.49 24.09
C ASP A 55 -12.92 -8.31 24.58
N GLN A 56 -13.46 -7.53 25.50
CA GLN A 56 -12.83 -6.29 25.98
C GLN A 56 -11.52 -6.55 26.75
N ALA A 57 -11.40 -7.70 27.41
CA ALA A 57 -10.17 -8.08 28.11
C ALA A 57 -9.01 -8.29 27.10
N ARG A 58 -9.30 -8.98 25.99
CA ARG A 58 -8.32 -9.19 24.92
C ARG A 58 -7.99 -7.89 24.18
N VAL A 59 -8.95 -7.01 23.97
CA VAL A 59 -8.70 -5.66 23.42
C VAL A 59 -7.68 -4.92 24.29
N SER A 60 -7.93 -4.86 25.59
CA SER A 60 -7.05 -4.17 26.56
C SER A 60 -5.64 -4.77 26.59
N SER A 61 -5.53 -6.11 26.56
CA SER A 61 -4.24 -6.81 26.49
C SER A 61 -3.46 -6.49 25.20
N ILE A 62 -4.14 -6.41 24.06
CA ILE A 62 -3.51 -6.07 22.78
C ILE A 62 -3.07 -4.60 22.76
N GLU A 63 -3.87 -3.70 23.32
CA GLU A 63 -3.49 -2.28 23.46
C GLU A 63 -2.24 -2.11 24.32
N ALA A 64 -2.15 -2.82 25.44
CA ALA A 64 -0.92 -2.84 26.25
C ALA A 64 0.29 -3.35 25.46
N GLN A 65 0.13 -4.38 24.62
CA GLN A 65 1.19 -4.88 23.74
C GLN A 65 1.59 -3.87 22.66
N ILE A 66 0.64 -3.09 22.12
CA ILE A 66 0.94 -2.02 21.16
C ILE A 66 1.76 -0.93 21.84
N GLN A 67 1.35 -0.50 23.05
CA GLN A 67 2.09 0.51 23.82
C GLN A 67 3.50 0.02 24.20
N ALA A 68 3.65 -1.23 24.64
CA ALA A 68 4.95 -1.83 24.94
C ALA A 68 5.88 -1.89 23.71
N ASN A 69 5.34 -1.94 22.49
CA ASN A 69 6.12 -1.89 21.24
C ASN A 69 6.46 -0.45 20.78
N GLY A 70 6.33 0.55 21.66
CA GLY A 70 6.56 1.96 21.36
C GLY A 70 5.35 2.68 20.78
N GLY A 71 4.17 2.07 20.86
CA GLY A 71 2.92 2.68 20.45
C GLY A 71 2.81 2.96 18.95
N LEU A 72 1.83 3.79 18.62
CA LEU A 72 1.51 4.16 17.24
C LEU A 72 2.61 5.01 16.59
N GLU A 73 3.29 5.86 17.37
CA GLU A 73 4.36 6.73 16.89
C GLU A 73 5.57 5.92 16.40
N SER A 74 6.00 4.90 17.16
CA SER A 74 7.08 3.99 16.76
C SER A 74 6.75 3.26 15.46
N TYR A 75 5.49 2.83 15.29
CA TYR A 75 5.02 2.24 14.03
C TYR A 75 5.10 3.25 12.87
N GLN A 76 4.68 4.50 13.07
CA GLN A 76 4.72 5.51 12.01
C GLN A 76 6.13 5.89 11.60
N VAL A 77 7.03 6.07 12.56
CA VAL A 77 8.46 6.29 12.30
C VAL A 77 9.03 5.12 11.51
N ALA A 78 8.71 3.88 11.91
CA ALA A 78 9.12 2.69 11.18
C ALA A 78 8.52 2.60 9.77
N SER A 79 7.26 3.00 9.59
CA SER A 79 6.57 3.02 8.29
C SER A 79 7.20 4.04 7.34
N LYS A 80 7.43 5.28 7.81
CA LYS A 80 8.17 6.34 7.09
C LYS A 80 9.58 5.88 6.72
N LEU A 81 10.31 5.31 7.68
CA LEU A 81 11.65 4.75 7.43
C LEU A 81 11.61 3.57 6.45
N GLY A 82 10.55 2.76 6.50
CA GLY A 82 10.28 1.66 5.57
C GLY A 82 10.02 2.10 4.14
N GLN A 83 9.49 3.31 3.92
CA GLN A 83 9.26 3.93 2.61
C GLN A 83 10.43 4.81 2.12
N SER A 84 11.47 5.01 2.93
CA SER A 84 12.68 5.72 2.48
C SER A 84 13.24 5.12 1.18
N MET A 85 13.94 5.94 0.39
CA MET A 85 14.51 5.52 -0.89
C MET A 85 15.38 4.25 -0.77
N ASP A 86 16.05 4.08 0.37
CA ASP A 86 16.95 2.95 0.64
C ASP A 86 16.22 1.67 1.07
N ARG A 87 14.92 1.73 1.42
CA ARG A 87 14.22 0.64 2.14
C ARG A 87 12.86 0.22 1.58
N GLY A 88 12.22 1.05 0.76
CA GLY A 88 10.93 0.74 0.13
C GLY A 88 10.60 1.60 -1.09
N GLY A 89 11.18 2.80 -1.18
CA GLY A 89 11.02 3.70 -2.32
C GLY A 89 9.63 4.35 -2.38
N ASP A 90 9.58 5.47 -3.10
CA ASP A 90 8.34 6.18 -3.38
C ASP A 90 7.60 5.48 -4.53
N SER A 91 6.55 4.72 -4.20
CA SER A 91 5.72 4.02 -5.18
C SER A 91 5.03 4.96 -6.16
N SER A 92 4.80 6.22 -5.78
CA SER A 92 4.14 7.20 -6.64
C SER A 92 5.00 7.54 -7.87
N LYS A 93 6.31 7.27 -7.84
CA LYS A 93 7.17 7.36 -9.04
C LYS A 93 6.72 6.39 -10.13
N VAL A 94 6.38 5.15 -9.77
CA VAL A 94 5.86 4.16 -10.73
C VAL A 94 4.54 4.65 -11.35
N LEU A 95 3.67 5.23 -10.52
CA LEU A 95 2.43 5.81 -10.99
C LEU A 95 2.68 6.95 -11.99
N ILE A 96 3.52 7.92 -11.62
CA ILE A 96 3.87 9.05 -12.50
C ILE A 96 4.51 8.58 -13.79
N ASP A 97 5.40 7.59 -13.75
CA ASP A 97 6.03 7.04 -14.94
C ASP A 97 5.01 6.45 -15.91
N TRP A 98 3.99 5.74 -15.39
CA TRP A 98 2.92 5.15 -16.20
C TRP A 98 1.99 6.17 -16.85
N ILE A 99 1.58 7.22 -16.13
CA ILE A 99 0.67 8.23 -16.66
C ILE A 99 1.38 9.40 -17.36
N LYS A 100 2.72 9.35 -17.43
CA LYS A 100 3.55 10.41 -18.02
C LYS A 100 3.13 10.77 -19.46
N PRO A 101 2.78 9.81 -20.35
CA PRO A 101 2.34 10.14 -21.70
C PRO A 101 1.13 11.09 -21.72
N GLU A 102 0.12 10.85 -20.88
CA GLU A 102 -1.09 11.69 -20.81
C GLU A 102 -0.80 13.03 -20.13
N LEU A 103 0.06 13.04 -19.11
CA LEU A 103 0.44 14.30 -18.44
C LEU A 103 1.19 15.28 -19.37
N LYS A 104 1.72 14.84 -20.52
CA LYS A 104 2.32 15.76 -21.51
C LYS A 104 1.29 16.69 -22.16
N GLN A 105 0.00 16.35 -22.12
CA GLN A 105 -1.08 17.19 -22.64
C GLN A 105 -1.34 18.40 -21.74
N PHE A 106 -0.95 18.32 -20.46
CA PHE A 106 -1.16 19.39 -19.49
C PHE A 106 -0.37 20.65 -19.86
N ASN A 107 -1.04 21.79 -19.80
CA ASN A 107 -0.41 23.10 -19.75
C ASN A 107 -0.92 23.86 -18.51
N LYS A 108 -0.23 24.95 -18.12
CA LYS A 108 -0.52 25.67 -16.87
C LYS A 108 -1.88 26.40 -16.85
N GLU A 109 -2.53 26.56 -18.00
CA GLU A 109 -3.85 27.20 -18.12
C GLU A 109 -4.97 26.18 -17.92
N MET A 110 -4.67 24.88 -18.03
CA MET A 110 -5.63 23.80 -17.81
C MET A 110 -5.81 23.51 -16.31
N PRO A 111 -7.03 23.13 -15.88
CA PRO A 111 -7.25 22.51 -14.59
C PRO A 111 -6.35 21.28 -14.37
N LYS A 112 -5.80 21.14 -13.17
CA LYS A 112 -5.00 19.98 -12.77
C LYS A 112 -5.87 18.75 -12.59
N LEU A 113 -5.29 17.57 -12.75
CA LEU A 113 -5.96 16.32 -12.37
C LEU A 113 -5.99 16.20 -10.84
N ARG A 114 -7.18 15.92 -10.30
CA ARG A 114 -7.37 15.72 -8.87
C ARG A 114 -7.01 14.29 -8.50
N VAL A 115 -6.14 14.14 -7.51
CA VAL A 115 -5.66 12.84 -7.01
C VAL A 115 -5.98 12.72 -5.53
N LEU A 116 -6.63 11.63 -5.13
CA LEU A 116 -6.76 11.25 -3.73
C LEU A 116 -5.68 10.23 -3.38
N GLU A 117 -4.76 10.59 -2.51
CA GLU A 117 -3.78 9.68 -1.94
C GLU A 117 -4.20 9.26 -0.53
N VAL A 118 -4.61 8.00 -0.41
CA VAL A 118 -4.99 7.39 0.87
C VAL A 118 -3.76 6.75 1.50
N GLY A 119 -3.55 6.95 2.80
CA GLY A 119 -2.37 6.45 3.51
C GLY A 119 -1.09 7.21 3.15
N ALA A 120 -1.20 8.51 2.83
CA ALA A 120 -0.06 9.34 2.47
C ALA A 120 0.89 9.49 3.66
N LEU A 121 2.19 9.25 3.43
CA LEU A 121 3.24 9.42 4.46
C LEU A 121 4.14 10.63 4.21
N SER A 122 3.99 11.32 3.08
CA SER A 122 4.82 12.47 2.72
C SER A 122 4.11 13.41 1.75
N THR A 123 4.31 14.70 1.95
CA THR A 123 3.91 15.78 1.02
C THR A 123 4.88 15.97 -0.15
N LYS A 124 5.98 15.21 -0.21
CA LYS A 124 7.07 15.37 -1.18
C LYS A 124 7.23 14.18 -2.13
N ASN A 125 6.25 13.29 -2.17
CA ASN A 125 6.24 12.17 -3.11
C ASN A 125 6.07 12.65 -4.57
N ALA A 126 6.35 11.79 -5.54
CA ALA A 126 6.33 12.15 -6.96
C ALA A 126 4.95 12.64 -7.44
N CYS A 127 3.85 12.10 -6.93
CA CYS A 127 2.51 12.65 -7.21
C CYS A 127 2.37 14.07 -6.70
N SER A 128 2.79 14.31 -5.47
CA SER A 128 2.71 15.59 -4.78
C SER A 128 3.54 16.69 -5.41
N MET A 129 4.66 16.32 -6.02
CA MET A 129 5.59 17.24 -6.65
C MET A 129 5.29 17.48 -8.14
N ASN A 130 4.28 16.80 -8.71
CA ASN A 130 3.95 16.93 -10.12
C ASN A 130 3.05 18.15 -10.38
N ALA A 131 3.47 19.04 -11.28
CA ALA A 131 2.76 20.28 -11.58
C ALA A 131 1.35 20.08 -12.18
N ALA A 132 1.11 18.95 -12.85
CA ALA A 132 -0.17 18.62 -13.49
C ALA A 132 -1.20 18.04 -12.50
N LEU A 133 -0.80 17.78 -11.25
CA LEU A 133 -1.63 17.09 -10.26
C LEU A 133 -1.96 18.01 -9.09
N GLU A 134 -3.21 17.94 -8.66
CA GLU A 134 -3.69 18.47 -7.39
C GLU A 134 -3.97 17.29 -6.46
N VAL A 135 -3.10 17.11 -5.45
CA VAL A 135 -3.15 15.92 -4.58
C VAL A 135 -3.78 16.25 -3.24
N THR A 136 -4.92 15.62 -2.95
CA THR A 136 -5.50 15.52 -1.62
C THR A 136 -4.89 14.32 -0.90
N ARG A 137 -4.27 14.56 0.26
CA ARG A 137 -3.58 13.52 1.03
C ARG A 137 -4.34 13.24 2.31
N ILE A 138 -4.67 11.98 2.56
CA ILE A 138 -5.31 11.57 3.79
C ILE A 138 -4.54 10.42 4.44
N ASP A 139 -4.53 10.39 5.77
CA ASP A 139 -4.01 9.26 6.56
C ASP A 139 -4.81 9.14 7.87
N LEU A 140 -4.97 7.92 8.38
CA LEU A 140 -5.69 7.68 9.64
C LEU A 140 -5.03 8.36 10.84
N ASN A 141 -3.70 8.50 10.79
CA ASN A 141 -2.89 8.94 11.90
C ASN A 141 -1.85 9.98 11.45
N SER A 142 -2.24 10.89 10.56
CA SER A 142 -1.34 11.91 10.01
C SER A 142 -0.49 12.61 11.09
N GLN A 143 0.81 12.71 10.80
CA GLN A 143 1.82 13.43 11.61
C GLN A 143 2.54 14.52 10.81
N GLU A 144 2.21 14.70 9.52
CA GLU A 144 2.88 15.65 8.64
C GLU A 144 1.91 16.79 8.26
N PRO A 145 2.31 18.06 8.44
CA PRO A 145 1.54 19.19 7.93
C PRO A 145 1.27 19.03 6.43
N GLY A 146 0.03 19.25 6.00
CA GLY A 146 -0.40 19.04 4.61
C GLY A 146 -0.93 17.63 4.29
N ILE A 147 -1.00 16.74 5.28
CA ILE A 147 -1.72 15.46 5.20
C ILE A 147 -2.90 15.51 6.17
N LEU A 148 -4.12 15.36 5.65
CA LEU A 148 -5.33 15.40 6.45
C LEU A 148 -5.49 14.12 7.27
N LYS A 149 -5.75 14.24 8.57
CA LYS A 149 -6.14 13.10 9.41
C LYS A 149 -7.59 12.72 9.11
N GLN A 150 -7.81 11.66 8.35
CA GLN A 150 -9.15 11.21 7.94
C GLN A 150 -9.16 9.72 7.58
N ASP A 151 -10.23 9.02 7.94
CA ASP A 151 -10.53 7.68 7.44
C ASP A 151 -11.26 7.76 6.09
N PHE A 152 -10.70 7.11 5.07
CA PHE A 152 -11.34 7.01 3.75
C PHE A 152 -12.70 6.30 3.80
N MET A 153 -12.85 5.29 4.66
CA MET A 153 -14.09 4.53 4.80
C MET A 153 -15.19 5.35 5.46
N GLU A 154 -14.83 6.37 6.26
CA GLU A 154 -15.77 7.28 6.93
C GLU A 154 -15.93 8.62 6.21
N ARG A 155 -15.03 8.97 5.28
CA ARG A 155 -15.12 10.20 4.47
C ARG A 155 -16.49 10.29 3.80
N PRO A 156 -17.28 11.37 3.96
CA PRO A 156 -18.59 11.49 3.32
C PRO A 156 -18.55 11.22 1.81
N LEU A 157 -19.58 10.56 1.28
CA LEU A 157 -19.69 10.36 -0.17
C LEU A 157 -19.81 11.72 -0.87
N PRO A 158 -19.18 11.88 -2.04
CA PRO A 158 -19.22 13.14 -2.77
C PRO A 158 -20.65 13.44 -3.20
N SER A 159 -21.12 14.64 -2.88
CA SER A 159 -22.42 15.18 -3.29
C SER A 159 -22.34 15.85 -4.66
N THR A 160 -21.15 16.30 -5.05
CA THR A 160 -20.88 16.91 -6.37
C THR A 160 -19.67 16.27 -7.03
N ASP A 161 -19.50 16.52 -8.33
CA ASP A 161 -18.33 16.03 -9.07
C ASP A 161 -17.02 16.72 -8.66
N ASP A 162 -17.12 17.91 -8.06
CA ASP A 162 -15.97 18.69 -7.58
C ASP A 162 -15.33 18.06 -6.32
N GLU A 163 -16.04 17.14 -5.66
CA GLU A 163 -15.55 16.36 -4.52
C GLU A 163 -14.96 15.00 -4.91
N LYS A 164 -15.01 14.65 -6.21
CA LYS A 164 -14.44 13.42 -6.79
C LYS A 164 -13.02 13.65 -7.31
N PHE A 165 -12.39 12.57 -7.75
CA PHE A 165 -10.99 12.54 -8.16
C PHE A 165 -10.82 11.86 -9.52
N ASN A 166 -9.88 12.37 -10.32
CA ASN A 166 -9.48 11.69 -11.54
C ASN A 166 -8.70 10.41 -11.23
N MET A 167 -8.04 10.36 -10.08
CA MET A 167 -7.26 9.21 -9.68
C MET A 167 -7.27 8.99 -8.18
N ILE A 168 -7.26 7.72 -7.76
CA ILE A 168 -7.10 7.31 -6.37
C ILE A 168 -5.82 6.46 -6.27
N SER A 169 -4.97 6.76 -5.30
CA SER A 169 -3.78 5.99 -4.97
C SER A 169 -4.00 5.23 -3.66
N LEU A 170 -4.01 3.90 -3.75
CA LEU A 170 -4.04 2.95 -2.63
C LEU A 170 -2.72 2.19 -2.56
N SER A 171 -1.63 2.90 -2.26
CA SER A 171 -0.33 2.26 -2.12
C SER A 171 -0.16 1.64 -0.74
N LEU A 172 -0.15 0.30 -0.67
CA LEU A 172 -0.06 -0.45 0.59
C LEU A 172 -1.16 -0.10 1.60
N VAL A 173 -2.34 0.32 1.13
CA VAL A 173 -3.49 0.67 1.99
C VAL A 173 -4.42 -0.52 2.16
N LEU A 174 -4.84 -1.13 1.05
CA LEU A 174 -5.85 -2.19 1.06
C LEU A 174 -5.43 -3.39 1.94
N ASN A 175 -4.12 -3.68 2.02
CA ASN A 175 -3.60 -4.75 2.87
C ASN A 175 -3.68 -4.48 4.39
N TYR A 176 -3.97 -3.25 4.80
CA TYR A 176 -4.15 -2.87 6.21
C TYR A 176 -5.60 -2.92 6.68
N VAL A 177 -6.56 -2.87 5.76
CA VAL A 177 -7.96 -3.02 6.12
C VAL A 177 -8.13 -4.39 6.80
N PRO A 178 -8.69 -4.46 8.02
CA PRO A 178 -8.52 -5.62 8.90
C PRO A 178 -9.23 -6.87 8.39
N ASP A 179 -10.42 -6.71 7.83
CA ASP A 179 -11.28 -7.80 7.37
C ASP A 179 -11.47 -7.80 5.84
N ALA A 180 -11.96 -8.93 5.32
CA ALA A 180 -12.06 -9.15 3.88
C ALA A 180 -13.23 -8.41 3.23
N THR A 181 -14.30 -8.16 3.98
CA THR A 181 -15.46 -7.42 3.51
C THR A 181 -15.10 -5.94 3.40
N GLY A 182 -14.48 -5.35 4.43
CA GLY A 182 -13.98 -3.98 4.39
C GLY A 182 -13.05 -3.72 3.21
N ARG A 183 -12.22 -4.70 2.81
CA ARG A 183 -11.39 -4.59 1.60
C ARG A 183 -12.22 -4.47 0.33
N GLY A 184 -13.28 -5.27 0.18
CA GLY A 184 -14.18 -5.16 -0.96
C GLY A 184 -14.97 -3.85 -0.96
N GLU A 185 -15.45 -3.43 0.20
CA GLU A 185 -16.16 -2.15 0.36
C GLU A 185 -15.25 -0.95 0.06
N MET A 186 -13.97 -0.99 0.44
CA MET A 186 -13.00 0.04 0.06
C MET A 186 -12.84 0.15 -1.47
N LEU A 187 -12.78 -0.99 -2.18
CA LEU A 187 -12.69 -0.99 -3.65
C LEU A 187 -13.97 -0.46 -4.31
N LYS A 188 -15.16 -0.83 -3.82
CA LYS A 188 -16.43 -0.22 -4.26
C LYS A 188 -16.45 1.28 -4.03
N ARG A 189 -16.02 1.71 -2.85
CA ARG A 189 -15.99 3.11 -2.47
C ARG A 189 -15.11 3.92 -3.42
N CYS A 190 -13.99 3.36 -3.90
CA CYS A 190 -13.15 4.04 -4.89
C CYS A 190 -13.96 4.46 -6.14
N VAL A 191 -14.85 3.59 -6.66
CA VAL A 191 -15.70 3.92 -7.81
C VAL A 191 -16.56 5.17 -7.55
N GLN A 192 -17.10 5.31 -6.33
CA GLN A 192 -17.97 6.43 -5.96
C GLN A 192 -17.22 7.77 -5.90
N PHE A 193 -15.90 7.73 -5.68
CA PHE A 193 -15.02 8.90 -5.62
C PHE A 193 -14.32 9.21 -6.95
N LEU A 194 -14.53 8.43 -8.00
CA LEU A 194 -13.91 8.68 -9.31
C LEU A 194 -14.78 9.58 -10.20
N THR A 195 -14.15 10.52 -10.90
CA THR A 195 -14.76 11.35 -11.94
C THR A 195 -14.15 11.09 -13.31
N SER A 196 -15.00 11.07 -14.34
CA SER A 196 -14.60 11.06 -15.75
C SER A 196 -14.36 12.47 -16.31
N LYS A 197 -14.67 13.54 -15.55
CA LYS A 197 -14.40 14.90 -15.98
C LYS A 197 -12.91 15.20 -15.88
N SER A 198 -12.30 15.52 -17.02
CA SER A 198 -10.90 15.91 -17.12
C SER A 198 -10.77 17.04 -18.15
N ALA A 199 -9.77 17.90 -17.96
CA ALA A 199 -9.44 18.98 -18.89
C ALA A 199 -8.74 18.49 -20.16
N PHE A 200 -8.21 17.26 -20.13
CA PHE A 200 -7.54 16.59 -21.24
C PHE A 200 -7.85 15.09 -21.21
N ASP A 201 -7.49 14.35 -22.27
CA ASP A 201 -7.84 12.94 -22.40
C ASP A 201 -7.17 12.10 -21.29
N PHE A 202 -7.97 11.78 -20.27
CA PHE A 202 -7.54 11.05 -19.08
C PHE A 202 -8.75 10.31 -18.49
N ALA A 203 -8.75 8.99 -18.61
CA ALA A 203 -9.75 8.14 -17.98
C ALA A 203 -9.53 8.06 -16.46
N PRO A 204 -10.58 7.88 -15.62
CA PRO A 204 -10.42 7.75 -14.18
C PRO A 204 -9.62 6.51 -13.79
N ARG A 205 -8.75 6.59 -12.77
CA ARG A 205 -7.82 5.47 -12.45
C ARG A 205 -7.70 5.15 -10.96
N LEU A 206 -7.44 3.89 -10.67
CA LEU A 206 -7.02 3.41 -9.36
C LEU A 206 -5.60 2.83 -9.46
N PHE A 207 -4.66 3.43 -8.73
CA PHE A 207 -3.34 2.85 -8.51
C PHE A 207 -3.35 1.99 -7.25
N LEU A 208 -3.06 0.70 -7.38
CA LEU A 208 -3.12 -0.25 -6.27
C LEU A 208 -1.76 -0.94 -6.10
N VAL A 209 -1.18 -0.80 -4.91
CA VAL A 209 0.07 -1.50 -4.54
C VAL A 209 -0.20 -2.45 -3.38
N LEU A 210 0.21 -3.70 -3.55
CA LEU A 210 0.07 -4.74 -2.53
C LEU A 210 1.42 -5.40 -2.25
N PRO A 211 1.65 -5.91 -1.03
CA PRO A 211 2.70 -6.89 -0.80
C PRO A 211 2.47 -8.09 -1.72
N ILE A 212 3.52 -8.58 -2.38
CA ILE A 212 3.42 -9.71 -3.31
C ILE A 212 2.79 -10.94 -2.65
N ALA A 213 3.03 -11.13 -1.34
CA ALA A 213 2.45 -12.21 -0.56
C ALA A 213 0.90 -12.19 -0.52
N CYS A 214 0.26 -11.03 -0.66
CA CYS A 214 -1.20 -10.91 -0.75
C CYS A 214 -1.76 -11.60 -2.00
N VAL A 215 -0.97 -11.65 -3.08
CA VAL A 215 -1.38 -12.18 -4.39
C VAL A 215 -0.77 -13.56 -4.65
N ASP A 216 0.49 -13.78 -4.30
CA ASP A 216 1.22 -15.02 -4.63
C ASP A 216 1.18 -16.06 -3.51
N ASN A 217 0.95 -15.63 -2.26
CA ASN A 217 0.99 -16.50 -1.08
C ASN A 217 -0.32 -16.59 -0.30
N SER A 218 -1.44 -16.14 -0.88
CA SER A 218 -2.75 -16.22 -0.24
C SER A 218 -3.53 -17.48 -0.62
N ARG A 219 -4.32 -18.02 0.32
CA ARG A 219 -5.33 -19.05 0.08
C ARG A 219 -6.52 -18.56 -0.76
N TYR A 220 -6.89 -17.28 -0.61
CA TYR A 220 -8.20 -16.75 -1.06
C TYR A 220 -8.11 -15.66 -2.12
N LEU A 221 -6.90 -15.22 -2.46
CA LEU A 221 -6.69 -14.22 -3.51
C LEU A 221 -5.48 -14.60 -4.35
N ASN A 222 -5.62 -14.53 -5.66
CA ASN A 222 -4.55 -14.56 -6.65
C ASN A 222 -4.79 -13.42 -7.66
N GLU A 223 -3.89 -13.26 -8.64
CA GLU A 223 -3.99 -12.17 -9.62
C GLU A 223 -5.27 -12.28 -10.45
N GLN A 224 -5.63 -13.50 -10.88
CA GLN A 224 -6.87 -13.76 -11.59
C GLN A 224 -8.11 -13.33 -10.79
N ARG A 225 -8.23 -13.76 -9.53
CA ARG A 225 -9.35 -13.41 -8.66
C ARG A 225 -9.40 -11.90 -8.38
N LEU A 226 -8.24 -11.26 -8.22
CA LEU A 226 -8.19 -9.80 -8.09
C LEU A 226 -8.71 -9.13 -9.38
N GLY A 227 -8.27 -9.59 -10.56
CA GLY A 227 -8.79 -9.11 -11.84
C GLY A 227 -10.29 -9.30 -11.99
N GLU A 228 -10.84 -10.47 -11.63
CA GLU A 228 -12.28 -10.72 -11.67
C GLU A 228 -13.08 -9.75 -10.78
N ILE A 229 -12.56 -9.46 -9.58
CA ILE A 229 -13.16 -8.50 -8.64
C ILE A 229 -13.10 -7.08 -9.24
N MET A 230 -11.95 -6.66 -9.73
CA MET A 230 -11.76 -5.32 -10.30
C MET A 230 -12.62 -5.13 -11.56
N ASN A 231 -12.66 -6.11 -12.45
CA ASN A 231 -13.45 -6.06 -13.68
C ASN A 231 -14.95 -5.89 -13.40
N CYS A 232 -15.50 -6.57 -12.40
CA CYS A 232 -16.93 -6.38 -12.07
C CYS A 232 -17.22 -5.01 -11.44
N LEU A 233 -16.19 -4.34 -10.90
CA LEU A 233 -16.27 -2.97 -10.40
C LEU A 233 -16.02 -1.93 -11.51
N GLY A 234 -16.02 -2.34 -12.78
CA GLY A 234 -15.81 -1.45 -13.91
C GLY A 234 -14.34 -1.03 -14.11
N PHE A 235 -13.39 -1.76 -13.54
CA PHE A 235 -11.96 -1.49 -13.74
C PHE A 235 -11.31 -2.46 -14.73
N ARG A 236 -10.41 -1.95 -15.56
CA ARG A 236 -9.57 -2.73 -16.46
C ARG A 236 -8.10 -2.51 -16.10
N LEU A 237 -7.32 -3.59 -16.02
CA LEU A 237 -5.87 -3.49 -15.79
C LEU A 237 -5.21 -2.89 -17.03
N THR A 238 -4.49 -1.79 -16.87
CA THR A 238 -3.72 -1.16 -17.96
C THR A 238 -2.22 -1.35 -17.78
N GLU A 239 -1.73 -1.31 -16.54
CA GLU A 239 -0.32 -1.50 -16.24
C GLU A 239 -0.12 -2.43 -15.04
N SER A 240 0.95 -3.22 -15.08
CA SER A 240 1.38 -4.05 -13.95
C SER A 240 2.89 -4.10 -13.84
N LYS A 241 3.39 -4.05 -12.62
CA LYS A 241 4.82 -4.22 -12.30
C LYS A 241 4.98 -5.08 -11.07
N ARG A 242 5.93 -6.01 -11.13
CA ARG A 242 6.28 -6.89 -10.01
C ARG A 242 7.71 -6.62 -9.55
N THR A 243 7.91 -6.74 -8.25
CA THR A 243 9.22 -6.74 -7.59
C THR A 243 9.29 -7.94 -6.66
N SER A 244 10.43 -8.17 -6.02
CA SER A 244 10.57 -9.25 -5.03
C SER A 244 9.66 -9.13 -3.81
N LYS A 245 9.04 -7.96 -3.57
CA LYS A 245 8.23 -7.70 -2.37
C LYS A 245 6.85 -7.13 -2.64
N LEU A 246 6.68 -6.43 -3.75
CA LEU A 246 5.49 -5.65 -4.07
C LEU A 246 5.01 -5.96 -5.48
N VAL A 247 3.70 -5.90 -5.65
CA VAL A 247 3.04 -5.83 -6.96
C VAL A 247 2.31 -4.50 -7.06
N PHE A 248 2.44 -3.86 -8.22
CA PHE A 248 1.88 -2.58 -8.57
C PHE A 248 0.90 -2.80 -9.72
N HIS A 249 -0.27 -2.17 -9.65
CA HIS A 249 -1.27 -2.22 -10.70
C HIS A 249 -1.81 -0.81 -10.96
N LEU A 250 -2.02 -0.48 -12.22
CA LEU A 250 -2.85 0.65 -12.62
C LEU A 250 -4.13 0.11 -13.25
N TRP A 251 -5.25 0.53 -12.70
CA TRP A 251 -6.57 0.14 -13.16
C TRP A 251 -7.28 1.37 -13.72
N GLU A 252 -7.78 1.28 -14.94
CA GLU A 252 -8.60 2.31 -15.56
C GLU A 252 -10.08 1.97 -15.37
N HIS A 253 -10.89 2.94 -14.97
CA HIS A 253 -12.33 2.74 -14.78
C HIS A 253 -13.07 3.00 -16.10
N THR A 254 -13.69 1.96 -16.65
CA THR A 254 -14.41 1.99 -17.93
C THR A 254 -15.86 2.44 -17.81
N GLY A 255 -16.41 2.46 -16.59
CA GLY A 255 -17.83 2.75 -16.35
C GLY A 255 -18.73 1.52 -16.32
N ASP A 256 -18.22 0.36 -16.72
CA ASP A 256 -18.95 -0.91 -16.77
C ASP A 256 -19.13 -1.54 -15.37
N TYR A 257 -19.78 -0.81 -14.47
CA TYR A 257 -19.98 -1.21 -13.08
C TYR A 257 -21.09 -2.25 -12.96
N ALA A 258 -20.70 -3.52 -12.79
CA ALA A 258 -21.59 -4.67 -12.68
C ALA A 258 -21.15 -5.59 -11.52
N PRO A 259 -21.25 -5.12 -10.25
CA PRO A 259 -20.70 -5.83 -9.11
C PRO A 259 -21.37 -7.19 -8.92
N LYS A 260 -20.54 -8.24 -8.82
CA LYS A 260 -20.98 -9.61 -8.53
C LYS A 260 -20.41 -10.08 -7.19
N PRO A 261 -21.11 -10.95 -6.45
CA PRO A 261 -20.62 -11.38 -5.15
C PRO A 261 -19.36 -12.25 -5.30
N PHE A 262 -18.36 -11.98 -4.45
CA PHE A 262 -17.16 -12.78 -4.30
C PHE A 262 -17.05 -13.24 -2.86
N LYS A 263 -17.31 -14.53 -2.62
CA LYS A 263 -17.17 -15.15 -1.32
C LYS A 263 -15.69 -15.46 -1.04
N LYS A 264 -15.39 -15.76 0.23
CA LYS A 264 -14.06 -16.18 0.67
C LYS A 264 -13.80 -17.65 0.31
N GLU A 265 -13.67 -17.91 -0.98
CA GLU A 265 -13.42 -19.24 -1.55
C GLU A 265 -11.93 -19.55 -1.56
N GLU A 266 -11.55 -20.75 -1.13
CA GLU A 266 -10.16 -21.20 -1.17
C GLU A 266 -9.75 -21.52 -2.62
N LEU A 267 -8.78 -20.78 -3.14
CA LEU A 267 -8.22 -20.95 -4.48
C LEU A 267 -6.96 -21.81 -4.47
N ARG A 268 -6.23 -21.77 -3.34
CA ARG A 268 -4.96 -22.48 -3.16
C ARG A 268 -4.87 -23.04 -1.75
N SER A 269 -4.68 -24.35 -1.65
CA SER A 269 -4.42 -25.02 -0.37
C SER A 269 -2.96 -24.85 0.07
N GLY A 270 -2.69 -25.12 1.34
CA GLY A 270 -1.32 -25.19 1.88
C GLY A 270 -1.16 -24.55 3.26
N LYS A 271 -0.41 -25.21 4.15
CA LYS A 271 -0.22 -24.76 5.55
C LYS A 271 0.53 -23.44 5.67
N THR A 272 1.45 -23.15 4.75
CA THR A 272 2.29 -21.94 4.73
C THR A 272 1.64 -20.72 4.06
N ARG A 273 0.45 -20.87 3.48
CA ARG A 273 -0.30 -19.80 2.82
C ARG A 273 -0.93 -18.86 3.85
N ASN A 274 -0.96 -17.57 3.53
CA ASN A 274 -1.66 -16.57 4.33
C ASN A 274 -3.15 -16.51 3.97
N ASN A 275 -3.92 -15.78 4.79
CA ASN A 275 -5.38 -15.67 4.68
C ASN A 275 -5.86 -14.34 4.11
N PHE A 276 -5.05 -13.66 3.28
CA PHE A 276 -5.47 -12.41 2.63
C PHE A 276 -6.63 -12.66 1.67
N ALA A 277 -7.73 -11.92 1.79
CA ALA A 277 -8.92 -12.17 0.99
C ALA A 277 -9.65 -10.87 0.74
N VAL A 278 -10.29 -10.72 -0.41
CA VAL A 278 -11.22 -9.62 -0.70
C VAL A 278 -12.58 -10.27 -0.93
N ILE A 279 -13.58 -9.82 -0.18
CA ILE A 279 -14.97 -10.29 -0.30
C ILE A 279 -15.78 -9.13 -0.86
N LEU A 280 -16.51 -9.39 -1.94
CA LEU A 280 -17.47 -8.46 -2.49
C LEU A 280 -18.89 -8.95 -2.18
N ASN A 281 -19.67 -8.15 -1.46
CA ASN A 281 -21.07 -8.46 -1.19
C ASN A 281 -21.98 -7.91 -2.29
N LYS A 282 -23.17 -8.50 -2.46
CA LYS A 282 -24.14 -8.17 -3.52
C LYS A 282 -24.88 -6.82 -3.34
N LYS A 283 -24.43 -5.95 -2.43
CA LYS A 283 -25.03 -4.63 -2.21
C LYS A 283 -24.23 -3.54 -2.90
#